data_AF-A0A925D7T0-F1
#
_entry.id   AF-A0A925D7T0-F1
#
_cell.length_a   1.000
_cell.length_b   1.000
_cell.length_c   1.000
_cell.angle_alpha   90.00
_cell.angle_beta   90.00
_cell.angle_gamma   90.00
#
_symmetry.space_group_name_H-M   'P 1'
#
loop_
_entity.id
_entity.type
_entity.pdbx_description
1 polymer ?
#
loop_
_entity_poly.entity_id
_entity_poly.type
_entity_poly.pdbx_seq_one_letter_code
_entity_poly.pdbx_strand_id
1 'polypeptide(L)'
;ARRGGAPEYEYKEGRGVGYEPGLDHPLLIPSAGDARPDWTLDNFIAAVEKARFGRIAVLQFHGVPDTAHAWVNSPQENFEAYMKYLATHGYTVVALRDLAKYVDPNILPGDPQGAIKDRQSRISSGKNLENFHKPKSDADQKYWLSNMVAHEFTPVEISAATGLSTQEITAAIKRLDVSPTERINFNKRALLRVLPHPGGRHPRIGFLEGAIRPQRETKVSVFAPWKDGGYAVADVPEAIWVQTGDKPRELLYLAHTHVPTMWDKQNVTLDQLEWSPPDEQGSFRMERVLPNGVVFGTAITPTPTEVRLSMWLTNGTREPLKGLLVQNCVMLKSLRGFEQQTADNKVIQKPYVACKNPSGDKWIISAWEPCVRPWGNPPCPCLHSDPQFPDCEPGQTVRLRGWLSFYEGKDLAAELKRIDATKWQSSPLTP
;
A
#
# COMPACT_ATOMS: atom_id res chain seq x y z
N ALA A 1 -7.26 -21.26 -14.19
CA ALA A 1 -6.76 -22.59 -13.79
C ALA A 1 -6.52 -22.59 -12.27
N ARG A 2 -6.86 -23.68 -11.59
CA ARG A 2 -6.75 -23.83 -10.13
C ARG A 2 -5.58 -24.76 -9.79
N ARG A 3 -4.86 -24.51 -8.70
CA ARG A 3 -3.69 -25.30 -8.28
C ARG A 3 -3.87 -26.06 -6.96
N GLY A 4 -5.03 -25.95 -6.31
CA GLY A 4 -5.23 -26.47 -4.96
C GLY A 4 -4.55 -25.60 -3.90
N GLY A 5 -4.27 -26.18 -2.73
CA GLY A 5 -3.59 -25.51 -1.61
C GLY A 5 -2.06 -25.48 -1.70
N ALA A 6 -1.47 -26.30 -2.58
CA ALA A 6 -0.03 -26.40 -2.75
C ALA A 6 0.51 -25.26 -3.64
N PRO A 7 1.71 -24.72 -3.34
CA PRO A 7 2.71 -25.26 -2.43
C PRO A 7 2.78 -24.57 -1.05
N GLU A 8 1.84 -23.69 -0.69
CA GLU A 8 1.77 -23.09 0.65
C GLU A 8 1.38 -24.11 1.73
N TYR A 9 0.53 -25.08 1.38
CA TYR A 9 0.14 -26.19 2.24
C TYR A 9 0.15 -27.50 1.47
N GLU A 10 0.37 -28.60 2.18
CA GLU A 10 0.25 -29.95 1.64
C GLU A 10 -1.18 -30.18 1.12
N TYR A 11 -1.30 -30.64 -0.14
CA TYR A 11 -2.60 -30.78 -0.79
C TYR A 11 -3.54 -31.78 -0.09
N LYS A 12 -2.97 -32.75 0.63
CA LYS A 12 -3.72 -33.85 1.27
C LYS A 12 -4.80 -33.38 2.26
N GLU A 13 -4.59 -32.23 2.90
CA GLU A 13 -5.47 -31.71 3.96
C GLU A 13 -6.63 -30.87 3.40
N GLY A 14 -6.63 -30.60 2.08
CA GLY A 14 -7.57 -29.70 1.43
C GLY A 14 -7.47 -28.24 1.87
N ARG A 15 -6.51 -27.91 2.75
CA ARG A 15 -6.25 -26.56 3.27
C ARG A 15 -5.55 -25.70 2.23
N GLY A 16 -5.86 -24.40 2.21
CA GLY A 16 -5.07 -23.44 1.45
C GLY A 16 -5.21 -21.98 1.88
N VAL A 17 -5.02 -21.09 0.91
CA VAL A 17 -5.03 -19.64 1.08
C VAL A 17 -6.11 -18.99 0.21
N GLY A 18 -6.49 -17.76 0.55
CA GLY A 18 -7.40 -16.96 -0.27
C GLY A 18 -6.69 -16.47 -1.53
N TYR A 19 -7.42 -16.38 -2.64
CA TYR A 19 -6.96 -15.74 -3.86
C TYR A 19 -6.88 -14.22 -3.65
N GLU A 20 -5.77 -13.62 -4.05
CA GLU A 20 -5.50 -12.18 -3.98
C GLU A 20 -5.55 -11.57 -5.39
N PRO A 21 -6.67 -10.92 -5.78
CA PRO A 21 -6.81 -10.33 -7.12
C PRO A 21 -5.68 -9.36 -7.46
N GLY A 22 -5.10 -9.53 -8.65
CA GLY A 22 -3.99 -8.73 -9.18
C GLY A 22 -2.61 -9.06 -8.59
N LEU A 23 -2.53 -9.82 -7.50
CA LEU A 23 -1.27 -10.34 -6.95
C LEU A 23 -1.04 -11.81 -7.33
N ASP A 24 -2.05 -12.67 -7.18
CA ASP A 24 -2.02 -14.02 -7.72
C ASP A 24 -2.27 -14.00 -9.23
N HIS A 25 -1.45 -14.76 -9.97
CA HIS A 25 -1.65 -14.93 -11.40
C HIS A 25 -3.01 -15.62 -11.69
N PRO A 26 -3.83 -15.16 -12.66
CA PRO A 26 -5.15 -15.74 -12.96
C PRO A 26 -5.15 -17.23 -13.36
N LEU A 27 -3.99 -17.78 -13.73
CA LEU A 27 -3.79 -19.20 -14.03
C LEU A 27 -3.26 -20.03 -12.85
N LEU A 28 -2.98 -19.42 -11.69
CA LEU A 28 -2.42 -20.07 -10.51
C LEU A 28 -3.32 -19.86 -9.28
N ILE A 29 -4.63 -19.93 -9.47
CA ILE A 29 -5.63 -19.64 -8.44
C ILE A 29 -5.51 -20.68 -7.31
N PRO A 30 -5.17 -20.26 -6.06
CA PRO A 30 -5.15 -21.16 -4.93
C PRO A 30 -6.58 -21.56 -4.57
N SER A 31 -6.72 -22.72 -3.95
CA SER A 31 -7.97 -23.09 -3.29
C SER A 31 -7.81 -22.85 -1.81
N ALA A 32 -8.75 -22.09 -1.23
CA ALA A 32 -8.80 -21.89 0.21
C ALA A 32 -9.27 -23.16 0.93
N GLY A 33 -10.10 -23.96 0.25
CA GLY A 33 -10.61 -25.22 0.75
C GLY A 33 -10.97 -26.22 -0.35
N ASP A 34 -10.64 -27.48 -0.12
CA ASP A 34 -11.08 -28.65 -0.90
C ASP A 34 -11.84 -29.60 0.04
N ALA A 35 -13.17 -29.61 -0.09
CA ALA A 35 -14.09 -30.23 0.87
C ALA A 35 -14.17 -31.74 0.70
N ARG A 36 -13.19 -32.43 1.30
CA ARG A 36 -13.02 -33.89 1.28
C ARG A 36 -14.01 -34.61 2.22
N PRO A 37 -14.10 -35.95 2.15
CA PRO A 37 -15.04 -36.70 2.99
C PRO A 37 -14.83 -36.53 4.48
N ASP A 38 -13.57 -36.33 4.90
CA ASP A 38 -13.15 -36.17 6.29
C ASP A 38 -13.18 -34.70 6.78
N TRP A 39 -13.56 -33.75 5.91
CA TRP A 39 -13.70 -32.35 6.32
C TRP A 39 -14.88 -32.16 7.27
N THR A 40 -14.60 -31.42 8.34
CA THR A 40 -15.57 -30.94 9.31
C THR A 40 -16.04 -29.52 8.99
N LEU A 41 -17.08 -29.06 9.71
CA LEU A 41 -17.50 -27.67 9.67
C LEU A 41 -16.35 -26.70 10.03
N ASP A 42 -15.49 -27.06 10.98
CA ASP A 42 -14.36 -26.21 11.37
C ASP A 42 -13.33 -26.04 10.24
N ASN A 43 -13.08 -27.09 9.45
CA ASN A 43 -12.24 -26.99 8.25
C ASN A 43 -12.84 -26.02 7.23
N PHE A 44 -14.15 -26.13 7.03
CA PHE A 44 -14.88 -25.23 6.14
C PHE A 44 -14.82 -23.79 6.62
N ILE A 45 -15.06 -23.54 7.91
CA ILE A 45 -14.95 -22.21 8.54
C ILE A 45 -13.55 -21.64 8.29
N ALA A 46 -12.49 -22.42 8.57
CA ALA A 46 -11.12 -21.98 8.36
C ALA A 46 -10.80 -21.58 6.89
N ALA A 47 -11.46 -22.23 5.93
CA ALA A 47 -11.33 -21.92 4.51
C ALA A 47 -12.09 -20.66 4.10
N VAL A 48 -13.35 -20.50 4.52
CA VAL A 48 -14.15 -19.32 4.17
C VAL A 48 -13.66 -18.06 4.88
N GLU A 49 -13.04 -18.20 6.05
CA GLU A 49 -12.35 -17.13 6.76
C GLU A 49 -11.17 -16.53 5.98
N LYS A 50 -10.70 -17.20 4.91
CA LYS A 50 -9.73 -16.60 3.96
C LYS A 50 -10.34 -15.53 3.07
N ALA A 51 -11.67 -15.43 2.96
CA ALA A 51 -12.38 -14.39 2.21
C ALA A 51 -12.47 -13.06 2.98
N ARG A 52 -11.31 -12.57 3.46
CA ARG A 52 -11.18 -11.31 4.20
C ARG A 52 -10.17 -10.40 3.53
N PHE A 53 -10.31 -9.10 3.79
CA PHE A 53 -9.36 -8.09 3.35
C PHE A 53 -9.18 -8.03 1.82
N GLY A 54 -10.29 -8.16 1.08
CA GLY A 54 -10.30 -8.14 -0.39
C GLY A 54 -9.93 -9.46 -1.08
N ARG A 55 -9.62 -10.51 -0.30
CA ARG A 55 -9.36 -11.87 -0.82
C ARG A 55 -10.64 -12.61 -1.13
N ILE A 56 -10.52 -13.57 -2.04
CA ILE A 56 -11.60 -14.49 -2.43
C ILE A 56 -11.24 -15.89 -1.96
N ALA A 57 -12.07 -16.50 -1.11
CA ALA A 57 -11.93 -17.92 -0.79
C ALA A 57 -12.47 -18.77 -1.95
N VAL A 58 -11.60 -19.50 -2.62
CA VAL A 58 -11.99 -20.45 -3.68
C VAL A 58 -12.18 -21.82 -3.05
N LEU A 59 -13.41 -22.31 -3.08
CA LEU A 59 -13.82 -23.60 -2.50
C LEU A 59 -13.99 -24.65 -3.59
N GLN A 60 -13.64 -25.89 -3.29
CA GLN A 60 -13.87 -27.03 -4.17
C GLN A 60 -14.81 -28.05 -3.51
N PHE A 61 -15.79 -28.50 -4.28
CA PHE A 61 -16.63 -29.66 -4.00
C PHE A 61 -16.54 -30.56 -5.23
N HIS A 62 -16.05 -31.79 -5.09
CA HIS A 62 -15.86 -32.69 -6.24
C HIS A 62 -17.19 -33.30 -6.70
N GLY A 63 -18.06 -33.65 -5.76
CA GLY A 63 -19.45 -34.00 -5.99
C GLY A 63 -20.23 -34.04 -4.69
N VAL A 64 -21.54 -33.76 -4.78
CA VAL A 64 -22.46 -33.68 -3.64
C VAL A 64 -23.70 -34.55 -3.92
N PRO A 65 -23.65 -35.86 -3.57
CA PRO A 65 -22.44 -36.65 -3.33
C PRO A 65 -21.77 -37.10 -4.64
N ASP A 66 -20.48 -37.40 -4.60
CA ASP A 66 -19.79 -38.19 -5.64
C ASP A 66 -19.84 -39.67 -5.24
N THR A 67 -20.52 -40.49 -6.04
CA THR A 67 -20.65 -41.94 -5.79
C THR A 67 -19.56 -42.78 -6.46
N ALA A 68 -18.74 -42.18 -7.34
CA ALA A 68 -17.68 -42.87 -8.08
C ALA A 68 -16.30 -42.71 -7.41
N HIS A 69 -16.05 -41.57 -6.74
CA HIS A 69 -14.76 -41.24 -6.16
C HIS A 69 -14.85 -40.95 -4.65
N ALA A 70 -14.95 -42.01 -3.85
CA ALA A 70 -15.19 -41.90 -2.41
C ALA A 70 -14.15 -41.05 -1.65
N TRP A 71 -12.91 -40.94 -2.13
CA TRP A 71 -11.83 -40.18 -1.47
C TRP A 71 -11.91 -38.66 -1.67
N VAL A 72 -12.78 -38.17 -2.57
CA VAL A 72 -13.03 -36.73 -2.80
C VAL A 72 -14.50 -36.34 -2.64
N ASN A 73 -15.38 -37.28 -2.31
CA ASN A 73 -16.79 -37.03 -2.06
C ASN A 73 -17.01 -35.96 -0.98
N SER A 74 -17.95 -35.05 -1.21
CA SER A 74 -18.47 -34.16 -0.17
C SER A 74 -19.83 -34.71 0.30
N PRO A 75 -19.95 -35.26 1.53
CA PRO A 75 -21.22 -35.75 2.05
C PRO A 75 -22.32 -34.67 1.97
N GLN A 76 -23.53 -35.06 1.58
CA GLN A 76 -24.65 -34.12 1.44
C GLN A 76 -24.93 -33.36 2.74
N GLU A 77 -24.91 -34.05 3.88
CA GLU A 77 -25.12 -33.45 5.21
C GLU A 77 -24.09 -32.35 5.52
N ASN A 78 -22.82 -32.60 5.20
CA ASN A 78 -21.76 -31.61 5.36
C ASN A 78 -21.96 -30.42 4.43
N PHE A 79 -22.30 -30.67 3.16
CA PHE A 79 -22.56 -29.61 2.20
C PHE A 79 -23.73 -28.70 2.63
N GLU A 80 -24.82 -29.28 3.13
CA GLU A 80 -25.95 -28.53 3.67
C GLU A 80 -25.53 -27.65 4.87
N ALA A 81 -24.72 -28.20 5.78
CA ALA A 81 -24.15 -27.44 6.90
C ALA A 81 -23.26 -26.27 6.42
N TYR A 82 -22.43 -26.50 5.40
CA TYR A 82 -21.57 -25.48 4.80
C TYR A 82 -22.38 -24.36 4.16
N MET A 83 -23.40 -24.69 3.35
CA MET A 83 -24.27 -23.69 2.71
C MET A 83 -25.06 -22.89 3.75
N LYS A 84 -25.56 -23.56 4.79
CA LYS A 84 -26.22 -22.89 5.93
C LYS A 84 -25.28 -21.93 6.64
N TYR A 85 -24.01 -22.31 6.83
CA TYR A 85 -23.01 -21.44 7.44
C TYR A 85 -22.79 -20.17 6.61
N LEU A 86 -22.57 -20.31 5.29
CA LEU A 86 -22.39 -19.18 4.36
C LEU A 86 -23.57 -18.21 4.43
N ALA A 87 -24.80 -18.73 4.34
CA ALA A 87 -26.02 -17.93 4.36
C ALA A 87 -26.20 -17.20 5.70
N THR A 88 -25.98 -17.89 6.83
CA THR A 88 -26.16 -17.32 8.17
C THR A 88 -25.14 -16.22 8.49
N HIS A 89 -23.92 -16.32 7.94
CA HIS A 89 -22.84 -15.36 8.20
C HIS A 89 -22.70 -14.30 7.10
N GLY A 90 -23.64 -14.26 6.15
CA GLY A 90 -23.71 -13.19 5.14
C GLY A 90 -22.58 -13.23 4.11
N TYR A 91 -22.03 -14.41 3.80
CA TYR A 91 -21.04 -14.55 2.74
C TYR A 91 -21.67 -14.28 1.37
N THR A 92 -20.92 -13.60 0.50
CA THR A 92 -21.31 -13.39 -0.89
C THR A 92 -20.64 -14.42 -1.78
N VAL A 93 -21.44 -15.29 -2.42
CA VAL A 93 -20.96 -16.22 -3.44
C VAL A 93 -20.88 -15.49 -4.79
N VAL A 94 -19.69 -15.47 -5.39
CA VAL A 94 -19.46 -14.79 -6.68
C VAL A 94 -19.71 -15.76 -7.82
N ALA A 95 -20.74 -15.49 -8.62
CA ALA A 95 -20.95 -16.23 -9.87
C ALA A 95 -19.85 -15.87 -10.87
N LEU A 96 -19.46 -16.82 -11.74
CA LEU A 96 -18.38 -16.59 -12.71
C LEU A 96 -18.66 -15.38 -13.64
N ARG A 97 -19.93 -15.14 -14.01
CA ARG A 97 -20.36 -13.97 -14.79
C ARG A 97 -20.12 -12.63 -14.07
N ASP A 98 -20.04 -12.66 -12.74
CA ASP A 98 -19.86 -11.49 -11.89
C ASP A 98 -18.39 -11.30 -11.48
N LEU A 99 -17.49 -12.22 -11.86
CA LEU A 99 -16.09 -12.19 -11.46
C LEU A 99 -15.37 -10.90 -11.88
N ALA A 100 -15.73 -10.33 -13.02
CA ALA A 100 -15.16 -9.08 -13.53
C ALA A 100 -15.40 -7.87 -12.60
N LYS A 101 -16.31 -7.96 -11.63
CA LYS A 101 -16.51 -6.93 -10.60
C LYS A 101 -15.41 -6.94 -9.53
N TYR A 102 -14.68 -8.04 -9.41
CA TYR A 102 -13.71 -8.30 -8.33
C TYR A 102 -12.29 -8.52 -8.85
N VAL A 103 -12.14 -8.94 -10.10
CA VAL A 103 -10.86 -9.30 -10.70
C VAL A 103 -10.76 -8.61 -12.06
N ASP A 104 -9.70 -7.83 -12.25
CA ASP A 104 -9.30 -7.37 -13.58
C ASP A 104 -8.32 -8.40 -14.17
N PRO A 105 -8.73 -9.19 -15.19
CA PRO A 105 -7.86 -10.21 -15.78
C PRO A 105 -6.69 -9.62 -16.56
N ASN A 106 -6.68 -8.31 -16.84
CA ASN A 106 -5.57 -7.65 -17.54
C ASN A 106 -4.43 -7.26 -16.59
N ILE A 107 -4.65 -7.29 -15.28
CA ILE A 107 -3.60 -7.08 -14.29
C ILE A 107 -2.88 -8.42 -14.07
N LEU A 108 -1.81 -8.62 -14.83
CA LEU A 108 -0.97 -9.81 -14.75
C LEU A 108 0.33 -9.49 -13.99
N PRO A 109 0.68 -10.24 -12.92
CA PRO A 109 1.96 -10.07 -12.25
C PRO A 109 3.09 -10.53 -13.16
N GLY A 110 4.20 -9.79 -13.18
CA GLY A 110 5.39 -10.11 -13.96
C GLY A 110 6.12 -11.38 -13.50
N ASP A 111 6.04 -11.71 -12.20
CA ASP A 111 6.44 -13.00 -11.64
C ASP A 111 5.21 -13.77 -11.13
N PRO A 112 4.66 -14.73 -11.90
CA PRO A 112 3.53 -15.54 -11.48
C PRO A 112 3.75 -16.32 -10.18
N GLN A 113 5.01 -16.57 -9.78
CA GLN A 113 5.37 -17.30 -8.57
C GLN A 113 5.68 -16.38 -7.39
N GLY A 114 5.77 -15.07 -7.59
CA GLY A 114 6.24 -14.12 -6.57
C GLY A 114 5.41 -14.17 -5.29
N ALA A 115 4.09 -14.07 -5.41
CA ALA A 115 3.16 -14.16 -4.29
C ALA A 115 3.23 -15.51 -3.55
N ILE A 116 3.40 -16.59 -4.31
CA ILE A 116 3.48 -17.96 -3.77
C ILE A 116 4.74 -18.11 -2.92
N LYS A 117 5.90 -17.74 -3.48
CA LYS A 117 7.20 -17.81 -2.78
C LYS A 117 7.21 -16.94 -1.53
N ASP A 118 6.62 -15.76 -1.60
CA ASP A 118 6.47 -14.85 -0.46
C ASP A 118 5.66 -15.49 0.67
N ARG A 119 4.48 -16.06 0.38
CA ARG A 119 3.68 -16.77 1.39
C ARG A 119 4.43 -17.96 1.97
N GLN A 120 5.09 -18.77 1.16
CA GLN A 120 5.88 -19.92 1.65
C GLN A 120 6.97 -19.47 2.63
N SER A 121 7.71 -18.41 2.29
CA SER A 121 8.75 -17.86 3.16
C SER A 121 8.19 -17.35 4.49
N ARG A 122 7.02 -16.70 4.48
CA ARG A 122 6.36 -16.23 5.71
C ARG A 122 5.81 -17.36 6.56
N ILE A 123 5.16 -18.34 5.93
CA ILE A 123 4.63 -19.53 6.63
C ILE A 123 5.77 -20.29 7.31
N SER A 124 6.88 -20.53 6.60
CA SER A 124 8.02 -21.27 7.17
C SER A 124 8.74 -20.51 8.28
N SER A 125 8.70 -19.17 8.26
CA SER A 125 9.27 -18.32 9.31
C SER A 125 8.27 -17.94 10.41
N GLY A 126 7.03 -18.45 10.38
CA GLY A 126 5.98 -18.11 11.34
C GLY A 126 5.54 -16.65 11.31
N LYS A 127 5.83 -15.91 10.24
CA LYS A 127 5.46 -14.49 10.08
C LYS A 127 4.00 -14.35 9.65
N ASN A 128 3.34 -13.31 10.13
CA ASN A 128 1.96 -12.99 9.76
C ASN A 128 1.86 -12.66 8.24
N LEU A 129 0.80 -13.10 7.59
CA LEU A 129 0.48 -12.75 6.19
C LEU A 129 -0.24 -11.41 6.08
N GLU A 130 -0.73 -10.86 7.19
CA GLU A 130 -1.48 -9.62 7.22
C GLU A 130 -0.59 -8.44 7.62
N ASN A 131 -0.97 -7.24 7.14
CA ASN A 131 -0.31 -5.97 7.47
C ASN A 131 -1.32 -4.89 7.92
N PHE A 132 -2.51 -5.29 8.41
CA PHE A 132 -3.47 -4.34 8.97
C PHE A 132 -2.95 -3.69 10.25
N HIS A 133 -3.52 -2.55 10.62
CA HIS A 133 -3.21 -1.83 11.84
C HIS A 133 -4.49 -1.69 12.68
N LYS A 134 -4.61 -2.51 13.73
CA LYS A 134 -5.77 -2.48 14.61
C LYS A 134 -5.77 -1.20 15.45
N PRO A 135 -6.89 -0.44 15.48
CA PRO A 135 -7.00 0.74 16.33
C PRO A 135 -6.77 0.40 17.81
N LYS A 136 -6.03 1.26 18.51
CA LYS A 136 -5.58 1.03 19.90
C LYS A 136 -6.56 1.57 20.96
N SER A 137 -7.46 2.47 20.56
CA SER A 137 -8.45 3.10 21.44
C SER A 137 -9.64 3.61 20.64
N ASP A 138 -10.71 4.05 21.30
CA ASP A 138 -11.86 4.69 20.64
C ASP A 138 -11.49 5.99 19.92
N ALA A 139 -10.56 6.78 20.48
CA ALA A 139 -10.08 8.00 19.85
C ALA A 139 -9.29 7.69 18.57
N ASP A 140 -8.41 6.69 18.63
CA ASP A 140 -7.64 6.20 17.48
C ASP A 140 -8.56 5.57 16.42
N GLN A 141 -9.57 4.81 16.85
CA GLN A 141 -10.57 4.23 15.96
C GLN A 141 -11.40 5.31 15.27
N LYS A 142 -11.86 6.34 15.99
CA LYS A 142 -12.59 7.47 15.40
C LYS A 142 -11.73 8.22 14.39
N TYR A 143 -10.46 8.47 14.72
CA TYR A 143 -9.50 9.12 13.81
C TYR A 143 -9.34 8.33 12.51
N TRP A 144 -9.03 7.03 12.59
CA TRP A 144 -8.79 6.21 11.40
C TRP A 144 -10.05 5.96 10.58
N LEU A 145 -11.21 5.78 11.21
CA LEU A 145 -12.49 5.66 10.49
C LEU A 145 -12.81 6.96 9.75
N SER A 146 -12.64 8.13 10.39
CA SER A 146 -12.84 9.43 9.74
C SER A 146 -11.87 9.63 8.57
N ASN A 147 -10.61 9.21 8.74
CA ASN A 147 -9.60 9.23 7.69
C ASN A 147 -9.99 8.32 6.50
N MET A 148 -10.44 7.09 6.76
CA MET A 148 -10.87 6.15 5.71
C MET A 148 -12.13 6.62 4.98
N VAL A 149 -13.09 7.19 5.69
CA VAL A 149 -14.28 7.84 5.12
C VAL A 149 -13.88 9.00 4.21
N ALA A 150 -12.92 9.82 4.65
CA ALA A 150 -12.36 10.90 3.86
C ALA A 150 -11.69 10.45 2.55
N HIS A 151 -11.24 9.20 2.50
CA HIS A 151 -10.65 8.54 1.33
C HIS A 151 -11.67 7.70 0.53
N GLU A 152 -12.96 7.74 0.89
CA GLU A 152 -14.02 6.94 0.28
C GLU A 152 -13.72 5.43 0.33
N PHE A 153 -13.22 4.95 1.48
CA PHE A 153 -13.01 3.52 1.67
C PHE A 153 -14.33 2.77 1.82
N THR A 154 -14.42 1.63 1.13
CA THR A 154 -15.49 0.66 1.33
C THR A 154 -15.31 -0.09 2.66
N PRO A 155 -16.36 -0.70 3.22
CA PRO A 155 -16.23 -1.52 4.43
C PRO A 155 -15.18 -2.64 4.33
N VAL A 156 -14.99 -3.21 3.14
CA VAL A 156 -13.97 -4.26 2.90
C VAL A 156 -12.56 -3.67 2.97
N GLU A 157 -12.34 -2.46 2.46
CA GLU A 157 -11.05 -1.78 2.55
C GLU A 157 -10.74 -1.30 3.97
N ILE A 158 -11.77 -0.83 4.71
CA ILE A 158 -11.63 -0.51 6.13
C ILE A 158 -11.24 -1.77 6.91
N SER A 159 -11.86 -2.91 6.59
CA SER A 159 -11.50 -4.20 7.17
C SER A 159 -10.04 -4.56 6.87
N ALA A 160 -9.60 -4.40 5.62
CA ALA A 160 -8.21 -4.65 5.21
C ALA A 160 -7.20 -3.72 5.93
N ALA A 161 -7.59 -2.48 6.23
CA ALA A 161 -6.73 -1.52 6.91
C ALA A 161 -6.67 -1.75 8.44
N THR A 162 -7.74 -2.26 9.04
CA THR A 162 -7.90 -2.30 10.52
C THR A 162 -7.91 -3.70 11.13
N GLY A 163 -8.16 -4.74 10.33
CA GLY A 163 -8.40 -6.10 10.81
C GLY A 163 -9.79 -6.31 11.43
N LEU A 164 -10.64 -5.29 11.48
CA LEU A 164 -12.01 -5.38 12.01
C LEU A 164 -12.96 -6.01 10.99
N SER A 165 -13.99 -6.71 11.47
CA SER A 165 -15.10 -7.17 10.63
C SER A 165 -15.98 -6.00 10.18
N THR A 166 -16.73 -6.20 9.09
CA THR A 166 -17.68 -5.19 8.57
C THR A 166 -18.78 -4.84 9.59
N GLN A 167 -19.16 -5.79 10.45
CA GLN A 167 -20.12 -5.58 11.54
C GLN A 167 -19.53 -4.67 12.62
N GLU A 168 -18.29 -4.96 13.07
CA GLU A 168 -17.57 -4.11 14.04
C GLU A 168 -17.37 -2.69 13.49
N ILE A 169 -17.05 -2.57 12.20
CA ILE A 169 -16.90 -1.26 11.53
C ILE A 169 -18.21 -0.48 11.54
N THR A 170 -19.32 -1.12 11.15
CA THR A 170 -20.65 -0.48 11.12
C THR A 170 -21.07 -0.03 12.52
N ALA A 171 -20.85 -0.89 13.52
CA ALA A 171 -21.12 -0.56 14.92
C ALA A 171 -20.25 0.60 15.41
N ALA A 172 -18.96 0.61 15.06
CA ALA A 172 -18.03 1.66 15.45
C ALA A 172 -18.37 3.02 14.81
N ILE A 173 -18.72 3.06 13.51
CA ILE A 173 -19.14 4.30 12.82
C ILE A 173 -20.33 4.95 13.54
N LYS A 174 -21.34 4.15 13.90
CA LYS A 174 -22.52 4.64 14.64
C LYS A 174 -22.16 5.08 16.06
N ARG A 175 -21.39 4.26 16.78
CA ARG A 175 -21.04 4.48 18.20
C ARG A 175 -20.14 5.69 18.40
N LEU A 176 -19.20 5.92 17.48
CA LEU A 176 -18.21 7.01 17.53
C LEU A 176 -18.68 8.28 16.82
N ASP A 177 -19.89 8.25 16.24
CA ASP A 177 -20.45 9.35 15.45
C ASP A 177 -19.49 9.80 14.34
N VAL A 178 -19.04 8.84 13.52
CA VAL A 178 -18.18 9.11 12.37
C VAL A 178 -19.05 9.55 11.21
N SER A 179 -19.01 10.84 10.88
CA SER A 179 -19.81 11.38 9.77
C SER A 179 -19.11 11.16 8.42
N PRO A 180 -19.83 10.73 7.36
CA PRO A 180 -19.37 10.79 5.96
C PRO A 180 -18.88 12.18 5.54
N THR A 181 -19.40 13.21 6.19
CA THR A 181 -19.15 14.63 5.88
C THR A 181 -18.19 15.33 6.83
N GLU A 182 -17.70 14.67 7.88
CA GLU A 182 -16.55 15.18 8.66
C GLU A 182 -15.27 14.97 7.82
N ARG A 183 -15.17 15.75 6.74
CA ARG A 183 -13.88 16.05 6.14
C ARG A 183 -13.08 16.67 7.27
N ILE A 184 -12.04 15.99 7.75
CA ILE A 184 -11.10 16.54 8.75
C ILE A 184 -10.74 17.95 8.28
N ASN A 185 -11.36 18.94 8.93
CA ASN A 185 -11.54 20.26 8.34
C ASN A 185 -10.30 21.08 8.73
N PHE A 186 -9.16 20.78 8.13
CA PHE A 186 -7.94 21.60 8.22
C PHE A 186 -8.11 22.98 7.54
N ASN A 187 -9.31 23.27 7.03
CA ASN A 187 -9.69 24.43 6.22
C ASN A 187 -9.64 25.79 6.92
N LYS A 188 -9.18 25.92 8.16
CA LYS A 188 -9.00 27.26 8.76
C LYS A 188 -7.91 28.07 8.04
N ARG A 189 -7.01 27.42 7.30
CA ARG A 189 -5.87 28.07 6.61
C ARG A 189 -5.85 27.89 5.09
N ALA A 190 -6.94 27.37 4.50
CA ALA A 190 -7.02 27.08 3.05
C ALA A 190 -5.81 26.29 2.50
N LEU A 191 -5.31 25.33 3.28
CA LEU A 191 -4.18 24.48 2.91
C LEU A 191 -4.62 23.39 1.92
N LEU A 192 -3.69 22.89 1.11
CA LEU A 192 -3.87 21.62 0.42
C LEU A 192 -4.16 20.53 1.45
N ARG A 193 -5.18 19.72 1.15
CA ARG A 193 -5.62 18.66 2.05
C ARG A 193 -4.66 17.47 1.95
N VAL A 194 -4.08 17.12 3.09
CA VAL A 194 -3.13 16.02 3.25
C VAL A 194 -3.58 15.13 4.41
N LEU A 195 -3.54 13.81 4.23
CA LEU A 195 -3.89 12.84 5.28
C LEU A 195 -2.96 11.63 5.19
N PRO A 196 -2.59 10.98 6.32
CA PRO A 196 -1.93 9.69 6.29
C PRO A 196 -2.74 8.70 5.45
N HIS A 197 -2.07 7.97 4.55
CA HIS A 197 -2.74 6.97 3.75
C HIS A 197 -3.23 5.84 4.67
N PRO A 198 -4.50 5.37 4.60
CA PRO A 198 -5.00 4.44 5.61
C PRO A 198 -4.37 3.03 5.63
N GLY A 199 -3.73 2.62 4.53
CA GLY A 199 -3.35 1.22 4.31
C GLY A 199 -4.54 0.38 3.82
N GLY A 200 -4.37 -0.94 3.67
CA GLY A 200 -5.43 -1.86 3.23
C GLY A 200 -5.82 -1.77 1.74
N ARG A 201 -6.02 -0.56 1.20
CA ARG A 201 -6.17 -0.31 -0.23
C ARG A 201 -4.79 -0.27 -0.88
N HIS A 202 -4.53 -1.13 -1.87
CA HIS A 202 -3.26 -1.09 -2.59
C HIS A 202 -3.09 0.24 -3.35
N PRO A 203 -1.99 0.99 -3.17
CA PRO A 203 -1.83 2.33 -3.74
C PRO A 203 -1.46 2.31 -5.23
N ARG A 204 -0.88 1.21 -5.74
CA ARG A 204 -0.61 1.02 -7.17
C ARG A 204 -1.80 0.44 -7.92
N ILE A 205 -1.90 0.78 -9.20
CA ILE A 205 -2.91 0.29 -10.16
C ILE A 205 -2.49 -1.08 -10.73
N GLY A 206 -1.26 -1.17 -11.22
CA GLY A 206 -0.61 -2.40 -11.65
C GLY A 206 0.79 -2.52 -11.06
N PHE A 207 1.53 -3.55 -11.47
CA PHE A 207 2.81 -3.92 -10.85
C PHE A 207 2.68 -4.08 -9.32
N LEU A 208 1.63 -4.82 -8.91
CA LEU A 208 1.26 -5.03 -7.51
C LEU A 208 2.24 -5.96 -6.80
N GLU A 209 2.78 -6.95 -7.52
CA GLU A 209 3.85 -7.85 -7.07
C GLU A 209 5.13 -7.08 -6.71
N GLY A 210 5.32 -5.90 -7.29
CA GLY A 210 6.44 -5.03 -6.95
C GLY A 210 6.28 -4.27 -5.63
N ALA A 211 5.16 -4.46 -4.91
CA ALA A 211 4.86 -3.87 -3.61
C ALA A 211 3.86 -4.70 -2.80
N ILE A 212 4.21 -5.96 -2.50
CA ILE A 212 3.38 -6.84 -1.67
C ILE A 212 3.25 -6.26 -0.25
N ARG A 213 2.03 -6.22 0.31
CA ARG A 213 1.75 -5.67 1.66
C ARG A 213 2.36 -4.28 1.89
N PRO A 214 1.91 -3.24 1.16
CA PRO A 214 2.40 -1.88 1.33
C PRO A 214 2.16 -1.37 2.75
N GLN A 215 3.20 -0.87 3.40
CA GLN A 215 3.15 -0.28 4.74
C GLN A 215 2.56 1.13 4.68
N ARG A 216 1.73 1.53 5.65
CA ARG A 216 1.07 2.85 5.63
C ARG A 216 1.92 3.99 6.20
N GLU A 217 2.87 3.67 7.07
CA GLU A 217 3.66 4.60 7.87
C GLU A 217 4.57 5.56 7.09
N THR A 218 4.82 5.29 5.82
CA THR A 218 5.58 6.19 4.91
C THR A 218 4.71 6.85 3.85
N LYS A 219 3.40 6.57 3.87
CA LYS A 219 2.48 6.94 2.81
C LYS A 219 1.54 8.03 3.27
N VAL A 220 1.46 9.08 2.48
CA VAL A 220 0.55 10.19 2.69
C VAL A 220 -0.26 10.43 1.42
N SER A 221 -1.56 10.67 1.58
CA SER A 221 -2.44 11.05 0.50
C SER A 221 -2.48 12.57 0.38
N VAL A 222 -2.19 13.08 -0.82
CA VAL A 222 -2.35 14.51 -1.15
C VAL A 222 -3.55 14.64 -2.07
N PHE A 223 -4.59 15.32 -1.59
CA PHE A 223 -5.85 15.48 -2.31
C PHE A 223 -5.74 16.59 -3.33
N ALA A 224 -6.29 16.33 -4.52
CA ALA A 224 -6.36 17.34 -5.57
C ALA A 224 -7.26 18.52 -5.13
N PRO A 225 -6.91 19.76 -5.47
CA PRO A 225 -7.68 20.94 -5.06
C PRO A 225 -8.98 21.11 -5.84
N TRP A 226 -9.14 20.43 -6.99
CA TRP A 226 -10.37 20.49 -7.79
C TRP A 226 -11.44 19.52 -7.30
N LYS A 227 -12.69 19.87 -7.59
CA LYS A 227 -13.86 19.07 -7.25
C LYS A 227 -13.73 17.65 -7.80
N ASP A 228 -14.03 16.66 -6.95
CA ASP A 228 -14.05 15.24 -7.31
C ASP A 228 -12.71 14.69 -7.82
N GLY A 229 -11.59 15.37 -7.56
CA GLY A 229 -10.26 15.02 -8.07
C GLY A 229 -9.58 13.82 -7.40
N GLY A 230 -10.10 13.34 -6.27
CA GLY A 230 -9.47 12.26 -5.50
C GLY A 230 -8.12 12.68 -4.89
N TYR A 231 -7.15 11.77 -4.86
CA TYR A 231 -5.85 11.98 -4.22
C TYR A 231 -4.73 11.15 -4.84
N ALA A 232 -3.50 11.67 -4.81
CA ALA A 232 -2.29 10.89 -5.08
C ALA A 232 -1.71 10.37 -3.76
N VAL A 233 -1.07 9.19 -3.79
CA VAL A 233 -0.36 8.63 -2.63
C VAL A 233 1.14 8.83 -2.81
N ALA A 234 1.76 9.64 -1.96
CA ALA A 234 3.21 9.81 -1.89
C ALA A 234 3.80 8.84 -0.86
N ASP A 235 4.70 7.96 -1.30
CA ASP A 235 5.50 7.04 -0.47
C ASP A 235 6.90 7.62 -0.30
N VAL A 236 7.16 8.16 0.89
CA VAL A 236 8.25 9.09 1.16
C VAL A 236 8.91 8.76 2.53
N PRO A 237 9.90 7.85 2.58
CA PRO A 237 10.55 7.16 1.46
C PRO A 237 9.90 5.81 1.16
N GLU A 238 9.90 5.41 -0.12
CA GLU A 238 9.58 4.03 -0.52
C GLU A 238 10.76 3.09 -0.23
N ALA A 239 11.98 3.52 -0.56
CA ALA A 239 13.20 2.74 -0.32
C ALA A 239 14.37 3.63 0.06
N ILE A 240 15.24 3.12 0.94
CA ILE A 240 16.55 3.71 1.24
C ILE A 240 17.58 2.62 1.01
N TRP A 241 18.62 2.96 0.26
CA TRP A 241 19.75 2.09 0.07
C TRP A 241 21.00 2.67 0.70
N VAL A 242 21.96 1.81 0.99
CA VAL A 242 23.23 2.20 1.59
C VAL A 242 24.36 1.37 1.02
N GLN A 243 25.54 1.97 0.96
CA GLN A 243 26.80 1.29 0.71
C GLN A 243 27.71 1.46 1.94
N THR A 244 28.11 0.33 2.53
CA THR A 244 28.98 0.29 3.71
C THR A 244 30.36 -0.24 3.31
N GLY A 245 31.38 0.61 3.36
CA GLY A 245 32.73 0.29 2.88
C GLY A 245 32.74 -0.12 1.41
N ASP A 246 33.49 -1.17 1.09
CA ASP A 246 33.62 -1.71 -0.29
C ASP A 246 32.54 -2.75 -0.64
N LYS A 247 31.55 -2.97 0.23
CA LYS A 247 30.49 -3.96 -0.02
C LYS A 247 29.54 -3.47 -1.12
N PRO A 248 28.89 -4.39 -1.85
CA PRO A 248 27.79 -4.04 -2.73
C PRO A 248 26.70 -3.27 -1.98
N ARG A 249 26.01 -2.40 -2.71
CA ARG A 249 24.88 -1.63 -2.18
C ARG A 249 23.79 -2.56 -1.65
N GLU A 250 23.29 -2.27 -0.46
CA GLU A 250 22.23 -3.02 0.21
C GLU A 250 20.99 -2.15 0.46
N LEU A 251 19.83 -2.80 0.55
CA LEU A 251 18.57 -2.14 0.84
C LEU A 251 18.41 -2.00 2.36
N LEU A 252 18.56 -0.77 2.83
CA LEU A 252 18.46 -0.41 4.25
C LEU A 252 17.01 -0.37 4.72
N TYR A 253 16.09 0.06 3.86
CA TYR A 253 14.66 0.12 4.16
C TYR A 253 13.82 -0.03 2.90
N LEU A 254 12.66 -0.67 3.02
CA LEU A 254 11.64 -0.79 1.99
C LEU A 254 10.24 -0.70 2.63
N ALA A 255 9.37 0.13 2.06
CA ALA A 255 8.03 0.41 2.57
C ALA A 255 6.96 -0.64 2.16
N HIS A 256 7.41 -1.81 1.70
CA HIS A 256 6.59 -2.95 1.27
C HIS A 256 7.48 -4.22 1.21
N THR A 257 6.88 -5.36 0.91
CA THR A 257 7.61 -6.61 0.61
C THR A 257 7.77 -6.74 -0.90
N HIS A 258 9.01 -6.89 -1.37
CA HIS A 258 9.32 -7.25 -2.76
C HIS A 258 10.78 -7.68 -2.87
N VAL A 259 11.70 -6.77 -2.51
CA VAL A 259 13.15 -7.01 -2.49
C VAL A 259 13.61 -7.18 -1.05
N PRO A 260 14.37 -8.23 -0.69
CA PRO A 260 14.85 -8.41 0.67
C PRO A 260 15.74 -7.25 1.13
N THR A 261 15.36 -6.62 2.23
CA THR A 261 16.19 -5.67 2.96
C THR A 261 17.30 -6.40 3.72
N MET A 262 18.29 -5.67 4.20
CA MET A 262 19.30 -6.24 5.11
C MET A 262 18.68 -6.84 6.39
N TRP A 263 17.50 -6.37 6.80
CA TRP A 263 16.77 -6.87 7.96
C TRP A 263 16.07 -8.19 7.65
N ASP A 264 15.48 -8.31 6.46
CA ASP A 264 14.85 -9.55 6.01
C ASP A 264 15.88 -10.69 5.95
N LYS A 265 17.09 -10.40 5.44
CA LYS A 265 18.21 -11.36 5.42
C LYS A 265 18.64 -11.80 6.82
N GLN A 266 18.45 -10.96 7.83
CA GLN A 266 18.73 -11.24 9.25
C GLN A 266 17.51 -11.80 10.00
N ASN A 267 16.40 -12.04 9.29
CA ASN A 267 15.12 -12.43 9.85
C ASN A 267 14.57 -11.47 10.93
N VAL A 268 14.92 -10.19 10.84
CA VAL A 268 14.43 -9.14 11.73
C VAL A 268 13.15 -8.55 11.15
N THR A 269 12.10 -8.49 11.96
CA THR A 269 10.85 -7.81 11.60
C THR A 269 10.87 -6.41 12.20
N LEU A 270 10.69 -5.39 11.36
CA LEU A 270 10.58 -4.01 11.82
C LEU A 270 9.18 -3.74 12.37
N ASP A 271 9.09 -3.04 13.50
CA ASP A 271 7.82 -2.66 14.11
C ASP A 271 6.99 -1.74 13.20
N GLN A 272 5.67 -1.89 13.26
CA GLN A 272 4.72 -0.97 12.64
C GLN A 272 4.79 0.41 13.31
N LEU A 273 4.73 1.46 12.50
CA LEU A 273 4.73 2.85 12.94
C LEU A 273 3.45 3.57 12.48
N GLU A 274 3.27 4.78 12.98
CA GLU A 274 2.25 5.71 12.51
C GLU A 274 2.87 7.08 12.31
N TRP A 275 2.26 7.87 11.42
CA TRP A 275 2.49 9.30 11.39
C TRP A 275 2.09 9.93 12.72
N SER A 276 2.85 10.92 13.17
CA SER A 276 2.45 11.77 14.29
C SER A 276 1.10 12.43 13.98
N PRO A 277 0.30 12.76 15.01
CA PRO A 277 -0.80 13.68 14.85
C PRO A 277 -0.31 14.98 14.16
N PRO A 278 -1.16 15.63 13.36
CA PRO A 278 -0.79 16.86 12.69
C PRO A 278 -0.50 17.95 13.74
N ASP A 279 0.56 18.72 13.50
CA ASP A 279 0.90 19.86 14.35
C ASP A 279 -0.02 21.08 14.08
N GLU A 280 0.25 22.21 14.74
CA GLU A 280 -0.50 23.45 14.55
C GLU A 280 -0.42 24.03 13.12
N GLN A 281 0.54 23.58 12.31
CA GLN A 281 0.69 23.92 10.90
C GLN A 281 -0.01 22.91 9.97
N GLY A 282 -0.56 21.83 10.53
CA GLY A 282 -1.14 20.72 9.76
C GLY A 282 -0.07 19.77 9.21
N SER A 283 1.16 19.84 9.73
CA SER A 283 2.25 18.99 9.26
C SER A 283 2.23 17.62 9.92
N PHE A 284 2.56 16.60 9.13
CA PHE A 284 2.75 15.23 9.63
C PHE A 284 4.23 14.89 9.69
N ARG A 285 4.65 14.13 10.70
CA ARG A 285 6.02 13.64 10.85
C ARG A 285 6.02 12.13 11.08
N MET A 286 6.93 11.41 10.44
CA MET A 286 7.28 10.05 10.88
C MET A 286 8.77 9.95 11.09
N GLU A 287 9.17 9.08 12.01
CA GLU A 287 10.56 8.78 12.29
C GLU A 287 10.69 7.29 12.60
N ARG A 288 11.71 6.66 12.03
CA ARG A 288 12.04 5.26 12.24
C ARG A 288 13.48 5.14 12.73
N VAL A 289 13.64 4.39 13.82
CA VAL A 289 14.94 3.89 14.28
C VAL A 289 15.13 2.48 13.74
N LEU A 290 16.23 2.23 13.05
CA LEU A 290 16.60 0.93 12.51
C LEU A 290 17.47 0.14 13.50
N PRO A 291 17.53 -1.20 13.40
CA PRO A 291 18.27 -2.03 14.34
C PRO A 291 19.77 -1.73 14.46
N ASN A 292 20.41 -1.15 13.44
CA ASN A 292 21.81 -0.70 13.49
C ASN A 292 22.00 0.71 14.09
N GLY A 293 20.94 1.35 14.56
CA GLY A 293 20.98 2.70 15.11
C GLY A 293 20.79 3.82 14.09
N VAL A 294 20.68 3.53 12.79
CA VAL A 294 20.32 4.56 11.80
C VAL A 294 18.90 5.05 12.06
N VAL A 295 18.72 6.37 12.10
CA VAL A 295 17.40 6.99 12.26
C VAL A 295 17.07 7.75 10.98
N PHE A 296 15.88 7.57 10.43
CA PHE A 296 15.41 8.40 9.31
C PHE A 296 13.99 8.88 9.56
N GLY A 297 13.60 9.95 8.87
CA GLY A 297 12.21 10.39 8.90
C GLY A 297 11.88 11.39 7.81
N THR A 298 10.58 11.69 7.72
CA THR A 298 10.02 12.65 6.78
C THR A 298 9.04 13.57 7.51
N ALA A 299 9.04 14.84 7.15
CA ALA A 299 7.98 15.78 7.51
C ALA A 299 7.26 16.27 6.25
N ILE A 300 5.94 16.40 6.37
CA ILE A 300 5.02 16.79 5.30
C ILE A 300 4.33 18.06 5.74
N THR A 301 4.65 19.19 5.12
CA THR A 301 4.07 20.50 5.47
C THR A 301 3.18 20.99 4.33
N PRO A 302 1.85 20.91 4.47
CA PRO A 302 0.94 21.45 3.47
C PRO A 302 0.93 22.99 3.49
N THR A 303 0.88 23.59 2.31
CA THR A 303 0.63 25.02 2.08
C THR A 303 -0.62 25.16 1.19
N PRO A 304 -1.13 26.38 0.94
CA PRO A 304 -2.27 26.56 0.03
C PRO A 304 -2.02 26.08 -1.40
N THR A 305 -0.77 26.06 -1.85
CA THR A 305 -0.40 25.81 -3.26
C THR A 305 0.45 24.57 -3.47
N GLU A 306 1.10 24.05 -2.43
CA GLU A 306 1.95 22.87 -2.52
C GLU A 306 2.08 22.12 -1.19
N VAL A 307 2.73 20.98 -1.24
CA VAL A 307 3.19 20.23 -0.08
C VAL A 307 4.71 20.28 -0.08
N ARG A 308 5.29 20.80 1.01
CA ARG A 308 6.74 20.77 1.24
C ARG A 308 7.09 19.47 1.94
N LEU A 309 8.10 18.79 1.43
CA LEU A 309 8.59 17.52 1.96
C LEU A 309 9.99 17.78 2.50
N SER A 310 10.30 17.31 3.70
CA SER A 310 11.67 17.26 4.20
C SER A 310 11.98 15.85 4.66
N MET A 311 13.20 15.38 4.41
CA MET A 311 13.69 14.12 4.95
C MET A 311 14.98 14.34 5.69
N TRP A 312 15.23 13.50 6.69
CA TRP A 312 16.52 13.41 7.37
C TRP A 312 16.95 11.97 7.57
N LEU A 313 18.26 11.79 7.68
CA LEU A 313 18.89 10.55 8.10
C LEU A 313 20.01 10.89 9.08
N THR A 314 19.99 10.25 10.25
CA THR A 314 21.01 10.32 11.29
C THR A 314 21.77 9.00 11.34
N ASN A 315 23.09 9.06 11.19
CA ASN A 315 23.93 7.87 11.27
C ASN A 315 24.25 7.52 12.73
N GLY A 316 23.54 6.54 13.30
CA GLY A 316 23.85 5.99 14.63
C GLY A 316 24.87 4.84 14.62
N THR A 317 25.50 4.54 13.48
CA THR A 317 26.52 3.50 13.37
C THR A 317 27.91 4.06 13.69
N ARG A 318 28.94 3.19 13.66
CA ARG A 318 30.36 3.58 13.88
C ARG A 318 31.12 3.86 12.59
N GLU A 319 30.53 3.60 11.43
CA GLU A 319 31.17 3.76 10.12
C GLU A 319 30.46 4.83 9.30
N PRO A 320 31.15 5.51 8.38
CA PRO A 320 30.50 6.43 7.44
C PRO A 320 29.49 5.69 6.56
N LEU A 321 28.30 6.26 6.39
CA LEU A 321 27.30 5.76 5.45
C LEU A 321 27.43 6.49 4.13
N LYS A 322 27.57 5.73 3.04
CA LYS A 322 27.72 6.27 1.68
C LYS A 322 26.64 5.73 0.75
N GLY A 323 26.52 6.34 -0.43
CA GLY A 323 25.61 5.84 -1.48
C GLY A 323 24.15 5.79 -1.03
N LEU A 324 23.74 6.76 -0.19
CA LEU A 324 22.43 6.86 0.44
C LEU A 324 21.33 7.29 -0.55
N LEU A 325 21.08 6.47 -1.58
CA LEU A 325 20.04 6.74 -2.57
C LEU A 325 18.67 6.42 -1.97
N VAL A 326 17.74 7.35 -2.16
CA VAL A 326 16.35 7.24 -1.74
C VAL A 326 15.48 7.10 -2.98
N GLN A 327 14.50 6.20 -2.90
CA GLN A 327 13.41 6.14 -3.87
C GLN A 327 12.16 6.73 -3.24
N ASN A 328 11.56 7.69 -3.93
CA ASN A 328 10.30 8.32 -3.55
C ASN A 328 9.29 8.10 -4.67
N CYS A 329 8.06 7.70 -4.33
CA CYS A 329 7.07 7.28 -5.31
C CYS A 329 5.74 8.00 -5.11
N VAL A 330 5.24 8.68 -6.15
CA VAL A 330 3.90 9.28 -6.15
C VAL A 330 2.98 8.44 -7.02
N MET A 331 2.07 7.69 -6.40
CA MET A 331 1.14 6.76 -7.05
C MET A 331 -0.20 7.42 -7.33
N LEU A 332 -0.72 7.23 -8.55
CA LEU A 332 -1.84 8.02 -9.10
C LEU A 332 -3.17 7.25 -9.15
N LYS A 333 -3.26 6.05 -8.57
CA LYS A 333 -4.47 5.19 -8.62
C LYS A 333 -5.75 5.90 -8.22
N SER A 334 -5.67 6.73 -7.19
CA SER A 334 -6.84 7.39 -6.62
C SER A 334 -6.96 8.85 -7.06
N LEU A 335 -6.10 9.31 -7.96
CA LEU A 335 -6.12 10.66 -8.52
C LEU A 335 -6.95 10.62 -9.81
N ARG A 336 -8.20 11.09 -9.71
CA ARG A 336 -9.19 10.90 -10.77
C ARG A 336 -8.75 11.59 -12.06
N GLY A 337 -8.67 10.82 -13.15
CA GLY A 337 -8.21 11.28 -14.46
C GLY A 337 -6.70 11.11 -14.73
N PHE A 338 -5.96 10.45 -13.83
CA PHE A 338 -4.51 10.20 -13.94
C PHE A 338 -4.14 8.72 -13.90
N GLU A 339 -5.12 7.83 -14.04
CA GLU A 339 -5.00 6.38 -13.85
C GLU A 339 -4.35 5.66 -15.05
N GLN A 340 -4.13 6.36 -16.16
CA GLN A 340 -3.57 5.78 -17.39
C GLN A 340 -2.17 5.21 -17.15
N GLN A 341 -2.01 3.91 -17.42
CA GLN A 341 -0.74 3.16 -17.33
C GLN A 341 0.17 3.41 -18.55
N THR A 342 0.51 4.67 -18.79
CA THR A 342 1.35 5.13 -19.91
C THR A 342 2.48 6.07 -19.44
N ALA A 343 3.50 6.26 -20.29
CA ALA A 343 4.50 7.31 -20.14
C ALA A 343 4.15 8.59 -20.91
N ASP A 344 3.24 8.54 -21.89
CA ASP A 344 2.96 9.67 -22.81
C ASP A 344 2.35 10.90 -22.11
N ASN A 345 1.76 10.67 -20.93
CA ASN A 345 1.21 11.72 -20.08
C ASN A 345 2.23 12.29 -19.08
N LYS A 346 3.51 11.90 -19.16
CA LYS A 346 4.55 12.35 -18.22
C LYS A 346 5.53 13.30 -18.89
N VAL A 347 6.00 14.26 -18.10
CA VAL A 347 7.15 15.11 -18.43
C VAL A 347 8.20 14.84 -17.36
N ILE A 348 9.36 14.34 -17.80
CA ILE A 348 10.49 13.98 -16.93
C ILE A 348 11.61 14.97 -17.22
N GLN A 349 11.81 15.93 -16.32
CA GLN A 349 12.81 16.99 -16.46
C GLN A 349 13.43 17.26 -15.10
N LYS A 350 14.65 16.78 -14.87
CA LYS A 350 15.37 16.95 -13.59
C LYS A 350 15.31 18.40 -13.05
N PRO A 351 14.91 18.64 -11.78
CA PRO A 351 14.53 17.67 -10.74
C PRO A 351 13.05 17.25 -10.75
N TYR A 352 12.25 17.72 -11.69
CA TYR A 352 10.81 17.52 -11.78
C TYR A 352 10.40 16.25 -12.53
N VAL A 353 9.35 15.61 -12.01
CA VAL A 353 8.50 14.70 -12.78
C VAL A 353 7.06 15.15 -12.63
N ALA A 354 6.41 15.40 -13.77
CA ALA A 354 5.02 15.83 -13.83
C ALA A 354 4.17 14.85 -14.64
N CYS A 355 2.89 14.75 -14.31
CA CYS A 355 1.91 13.98 -15.06
C CYS A 355 0.72 14.87 -15.39
N LYS A 356 0.19 14.79 -16.61
CA LYS A 356 -1.03 15.48 -17.04
C LYS A 356 -2.23 14.54 -17.11
N ASN A 357 -3.40 15.12 -16.91
CA ASN A 357 -4.66 14.49 -17.28
C ASN A 357 -4.83 14.41 -18.83
N PRO A 358 -5.83 13.67 -19.35
CA PRO A 358 -6.06 13.56 -20.80
C PRO A 358 -6.17 14.91 -21.54
N SER A 359 -6.79 15.91 -20.92
CA SER A 359 -7.01 17.23 -21.52
C SER A 359 -5.76 18.11 -21.53
N GLY A 360 -4.70 17.73 -20.81
CA GLY A 360 -3.47 18.51 -20.68
C GLY A 360 -3.64 19.83 -19.93
N ASP A 361 -4.70 19.96 -19.13
CA ASP A 361 -5.05 21.18 -18.40
C ASP A 361 -4.91 21.02 -16.87
N LYS A 362 -4.64 19.81 -16.37
CA LYS A 362 -4.38 19.54 -14.96
C LYS A 362 -3.13 18.69 -14.82
N TRP A 363 -2.32 19.06 -13.84
CA TRP A 363 -1.03 18.44 -13.60
C TRP A 363 -0.84 18.13 -12.13
N ILE A 364 -0.11 17.05 -11.88
CA ILE A 364 0.58 16.79 -10.60
C ILE A 364 2.07 16.85 -10.85
N ILE A 365 2.82 17.53 -9.99
CA ILE A 365 4.25 17.81 -10.13
C ILE A 365 4.95 17.37 -8.86
N SER A 366 6.01 16.57 -8.98
CA SER A 366 6.86 16.11 -7.87
C SER A 366 8.33 16.41 -8.16
N ALA A 367 9.08 16.83 -7.15
CA ALA A 367 10.51 17.05 -7.26
C ALA A 367 11.21 16.83 -5.92
N TRP A 368 12.50 16.47 -5.98
CA TRP A 368 13.39 16.37 -4.83
C TRP A 368 14.75 16.99 -5.13
N GLU A 369 15.44 17.47 -4.10
CA GLU A 369 16.75 18.09 -4.21
C GLU A 369 17.72 17.55 -3.13
N PRO A 370 18.93 17.10 -3.53
CA PRO A 370 19.40 16.91 -4.90
C PRO A 370 18.72 15.70 -5.57
N CYS A 371 18.18 15.88 -6.78
CA CYS A 371 17.67 14.77 -7.59
C CYS A 371 18.84 14.01 -8.22
N VAL A 372 18.85 12.69 -8.14
CA VAL A 372 19.78 11.84 -8.91
C VAL A 372 19.11 11.38 -10.19
N ARG A 373 17.92 10.78 -10.07
CA ARG A 373 17.22 10.14 -11.20
C ARG A 373 15.72 10.46 -11.18
N PRO A 374 15.23 11.24 -12.14
CA PRO A 374 13.79 11.34 -12.40
C PRO A 374 13.34 10.23 -13.36
N TRP A 375 12.24 9.54 -13.06
CA TRP A 375 11.68 8.48 -13.91
C TRP A 375 10.20 8.20 -13.58
N GLY A 376 9.61 7.26 -14.32
CA GLY A 376 8.28 6.72 -14.04
C GLY A 376 8.15 5.31 -14.62
N ASN A 377 7.14 4.56 -14.18
CA ASN A 377 6.93 3.17 -14.59
C ASN A 377 5.56 3.03 -15.27
N PRO A 378 5.41 2.74 -16.57
CA PRO A 378 4.08 2.70 -17.19
C PRO A 378 3.10 1.71 -16.52
N PRO A 379 3.49 0.45 -16.20
CA PRO A 379 2.65 -0.49 -15.44
C PRO A 379 2.20 -0.02 -14.04
N CYS A 380 2.96 0.86 -13.39
CA CYS A 380 2.54 1.55 -12.16
C CYS A 380 2.81 3.03 -12.39
N PRO A 381 1.87 3.83 -12.93
CA PRO A 381 2.11 5.13 -13.58
C PRO A 381 2.48 6.26 -12.61
N CYS A 382 3.35 5.94 -11.66
CA CYS A 382 3.87 6.78 -10.62
C CYS A 382 4.94 7.75 -11.13
N LEU A 383 5.26 8.71 -10.28
CA LEU A 383 6.30 9.72 -10.49
C LEU A 383 7.43 9.47 -9.50
N HIS A 384 8.64 9.38 -10.02
CA HIS A 384 9.86 9.26 -9.23
C HIS A 384 10.79 10.43 -9.51
N SER A 385 11.12 11.20 -8.48
CA SER A 385 12.27 12.09 -8.48
C SER A 385 13.18 11.62 -7.36
N ASP A 386 14.03 10.64 -7.65
CA ASP A 386 14.79 9.93 -6.63
C ASP A 386 16.03 10.74 -6.21
N PRO A 387 16.11 11.17 -4.93
CA PRO A 387 17.25 11.91 -4.43
C PRO A 387 18.32 11.01 -3.80
N GLN A 388 19.46 11.59 -3.46
CA GLN A 388 20.50 10.94 -2.66
C GLN A 388 20.91 11.85 -1.50
N PHE A 389 20.88 11.31 -0.29
CA PHE A 389 21.50 12.00 0.84
C PHE A 389 23.01 12.13 0.61
N PRO A 390 23.64 13.23 1.04
CA PRO A 390 25.08 13.29 1.20
C PRO A 390 25.62 12.11 2.03
N ASP A 391 26.90 11.78 1.85
CA ASP A 391 27.60 10.87 2.76
C ASP A 391 27.44 11.36 4.22
N CYS A 392 27.24 10.42 5.13
CA CYS A 392 26.83 10.72 6.50
C CYS A 392 27.79 10.08 7.50
N GLU A 393 28.61 10.91 8.15
CA GLU A 393 29.57 10.47 9.17
C GLU A 393 28.86 10.00 10.46
N PRO A 394 29.50 9.16 11.30
CA PRO A 394 28.95 8.75 12.59
C PRO A 394 28.47 9.93 13.44
N GLY A 395 27.24 9.87 13.93
CA GLY A 395 26.59 10.92 14.73
C GLY A 395 26.05 12.12 13.93
N GLN A 396 26.30 12.19 12.62
CA GLN A 396 25.81 13.27 11.77
C GLN A 396 24.34 13.04 11.35
N THR A 397 23.62 14.14 11.11
CA THR A 397 22.34 14.14 10.38
C THR A 397 22.49 14.84 9.02
N VAL A 398 22.00 14.21 7.97
CA VAL A 398 21.90 14.76 6.60
C VAL A 398 20.44 14.91 6.19
N ARG A 399 20.15 15.81 5.24
CA ARG A 399 18.77 16.19 4.91
C ARG A 399 18.51 16.34 3.41
N LEU A 400 17.25 16.14 3.01
CA LEU A 400 16.73 16.32 1.65
C LEU A 400 15.48 17.21 1.66
N ARG A 401 15.21 17.83 0.52
CA ARG A 401 14.00 18.65 0.29
C ARG A 401 13.20 18.06 -0.84
N GLY A 402 11.88 18.14 -0.72
CA GLY A 402 10.96 17.75 -1.77
C GLY A 402 9.80 18.71 -1.91
N TRP A 403 9.16 18.60 -3.06
CA TRP A 403 8.04 19.40 -3.50
C TRP A 403 6.99 18.49 -4.12
N LEU A 404 5.72 18.72 -3.78
CA LEU A 404 4.60 18.17 -4.51
C LEU A 404 3.51 19.23 -4.67
N SER A 405 3.05 19.48 -5.90
CA SER A 405 1.95 20.42 -6.15
C SER A 405 1.01 19.95 -7.25
N PHE A 406 -0.10 20.66 -7.36
CA PHE A 406 -1.03 20.54 -8.47
C PHE A 406 -1.04 21.85 -9.27
N TYR A 407 -1.29 21.75 -10.57
CA TYR A 407 -1.36 22.91 -11.45
C TYR A 407 -2.53 22.77 -12.44
N GLU A 408 -3.35 23.83 -12.54
CA GLU A 408 -4.41 23.94 -13.55
C GLU A 408 -3.97 24.95 -14.63
N GLY A 409 -3.70 24.44 -15.82
CA GLY A 409 -3.24 25.20 -16.97
C GLY A 409 -2.51 24.33 -18.01
N LYS A 410 -2.23 24.92 -19.17
CA LYS A 410 -1.61 24.21 -20.31
C LYS A 410 -0.10 24.44 -20.42
N ASP A 411 0.43 25.44 -19.72
CA ASP A 411 1.84 25.84 -19.82
C ASP A 411 2.64 25.32 -18.62
N LEU A 412 2.99 24.03 -18.66
CA LEU A 412 3.83 23.43 -17.63
C LEU A 412 5.19 24.13 -17.53
N ALA A 413 5.75 24.60 -18.65
CA ALA A 413 7.08 25.22 -18.64
C ALA A 413 7.09 26.54 -17.86
N ALA A 414 6.05 27.36 -18.00
CA ALA A 414 5.87 28.55 -17.18
C ALA A 414 5.66 28.20 -15.70
N GLU A 415 4.90 27.14 -15.41
CA GLU A 415 4.69 26.70 -14.03
C GLU A 415 5.98 26.22 -13.37
N LEU A 416 6.81 25.42 -14.05
CA LEU A 416 8.10 24.99 -13.51
C LEU A 416 9.02 26.18 -13.22
N LYS A 417 9.06 27.20 -14.09
CA LYS A 417 9.79 28.45 -13.85
C LYS A 417 9.26 29.21 -12.62
N ARG A 418 7.94 29.24 -12.42
CA ARG A 418 7.31 29.84 -11.23
C ARG A 418 7.72 29.09 -9.96
N ILE A 419 7.74 27.76 -9.98
CA ILE A 419 8.18 26.93 -8.85
C ILE A 419 9.66 27.21 -8.54
N ASP A 420 10.54 27.23 -9.54
CA ASP A 420 11.96 27.59 -9.34
C ASP A 420 12.13 28.98 -8.73
N ALA A 421 11.31 29.95 -9.14
CA ALA A 421 11.33 31.30 -8.59
C ALA A 421 10.99 31.36 -7.08
N THR A 422 10.33 30.34 -6.51
CA THR A 422 10.10 30.26 -5.07
C THR A 422 11.36 29.86 -4.29
N LYS A 423 12.47 29.49 -4.96
CA LYS A 423 13.72 29.04 -4.34
C LYS A 423 13.51 27.91 -3.33
N TRP A 424 12.64 26.97 -3.67
CA TRP A 424 12.30 25.87 -2.78
C TRP A 424 13.51 24.97 -2.49
N GLN A 425 14.44 24.85 -3.44
CA GLN A 425 15.67 24.06 -3.29
C GLN A 425 16.58 24.57 -2.16
N SER A 426 16.54 25.86 -1.85
CA SER A 426 17.39 26.51 -0.84
C SER A 426 16.61 27.06 0.36
N SER A 427 15.30 26.81 0.41
CA SER A 427 14.46 27.24 1.53
C SER A 427 14.91 26.57 2.84
N PRO A 428 14.77 27.26 3.99
CA PRO A 428 15.04 26.66 5.30
C PRO A 428 14.26 25.36 5.45
N LEU A 429 14.94 24.32 5.91
CA LEU A 429 14.26 23.08 6.28
C LEU A 429 13.44 23.37 7.53
N THR A 430 12.13 23.17 7.47
CA THR A 430 11.28 23.15 8.66
C THR A 430 11.85 22.10 9.62
N PRO A 431 11.97 22.39 10.93
CA PRO A 431 12.67 21.53 11.91
C PRO A 431 12.36 20.04 11.81
#